data_AF-L0RER8-F1
#
_entry.id   AF-L0RER8-F1
#
_cell.length_a   1.000
_cell.length_b   1.000
_cell.length_c   1.000
_cell.angle_alpha   90.00
_cell.angle_beta   90.00
_cell.angle_gamma   90.00
#
_symmetry.space_group_name_H-M   'P 1'
#
loop_
_entity.id
_entity.type
_entity.pdbx_description
1 polymer ?
#
loop_
_entity_poly.entity_id
_entity_poly.type
_entity_poly.pdbx_seq_one_letter_code
_entity_poly.pdbx_strand_id
1 'polypeptide(L)' 'MPENDEIKKRLNEQAHQIDKDLTDTPGAAIEVDPELAEHMGAFEETAISLEDAEDASFYIDEDLNEES' A
#
# COMPACT_ATOMS: atom_id res chain seq x y z
N MET A 1 0.62 -11.67 -26.01
CA MET A 1 2.09 -11.61 -25.95
C MET A 1 2.48 -12.05 -24.56
N PRO A 2 3.29 -13.11 -24.41
CA PRO A 2 3.56 -13.76 -23.12
C PRO A 2 4.30 -12.85 -22.13
N GLU A 3 5.02 -11.84 -22.61
CA GLU A 3 5.81 -10.91 -21.80
C GLU A 3 4.95 -10.08 -20.83
N ASN A 4 3.71 -9.74 -21.21
CA ASN A 4 2.80 -8.97 -20.35
C ASN A 4 2.27 -9.79 -19.16
N ASP A 5 2.16 -11.11 -19.28
CA ASP A 5 1.67 -11.96 -18.20
C ASP A 5 2.74 -12.16 -17.13
N GLU A 6 4.02 -12.25 -17.51
CA GLU A 6 5.14 -12.35 -16.57
C GLU A 6 5.36 -11.05 -15.78
N ILE A 7 5.19 -9.90 -16.43
CA ILE A 7 5.28 -8.59 -15.77
C ILE A 7 4.15 -8.43 -14.74
N LYS A 8 2.90 -8.71 -15.13
CA LYS A 8 1.76 -8.67 -14.20
C LYS A 8 1.93 -9.61 -13.02
N LYS A 9 2.46 -10.80 -13.26
CA LYS A 9 2.72 -11.78 -12.19
C LYS A 9 3.72 -11.22 -11.18
N ARG A 10 4.82 -10.63 -11.66
CA ARG A 10 5.81 -9.97 -10.79
C ARG A 10 5.23 -8.80 -10.01
N LEU A 11 4.43 -7.94 -10.65
CA LEU A 11 3.78 -6.81 -9.98
C LEU A 11 2.81 -7.29 -8.90
N ASN A 12 2.02 -8.34 -9.17
CA ASN A 12 1.15 -8.95 -8.16
C ASN A 12 1.93 -9.58 -6.99
N GLU A 13 3.05 -10.26 -7.25
CA GLU A 13 3.88 -10.81 -6.18
C GLU A 13 4.44 -9.70 -5.28
N GLN A 14 4.86 -8.57 -5.85
CA GLN A 14 5.34 -7.41 -5.08
C GLN A 14 4.22 -6.74 -4.28
N ALA A 15 3.06 -6.50 -4.90
CA ALA A 15 1.89 -5.94 -4.21
C ALA A 15 1.46 -6.81 -3.02
N HIS A 16 1.47 -8.13 -3.19
CA HIS A 16 1.12 -9.06 -2.12
C HIS A 16 2.13 -9.05 -0.97
N GLN A 17 3.41 -8.87 -1.27
CA GLN A 17 4.44 -8.77 -0.25
C GLN A 17 4.26 -7.48 0.57
N ILE A 18 3.98 -6.35 -0.09
CA ILE A 18 3.68 -5.07 0.56
C ILE A 18 2.42 -5.17 1.44
N ASP A 19 1.35 -5.78 0.93
CA ASP A 19 0.12 -6.01 1.71
C ASP A 19 0.39 -6.81 3.00
N LYS A 20 1.25 -7.82 2.90
CA LYS A 20 1.69 -8.59 4.07
C LYS A 20 2.55 -7.75 5.02
N ASP A 21 3.46 -6.94 4.50
CA ASP A 21 4.32 -6.07 5.32
C ASP A 21 3.50 -4.96 6.01
N LEU A 22 2.47 -4.42 5.34
CA LEU A 22 1.49 -3.50 5.94
C LEU A 22 0.57 -4.18 6.95
N THR A 23 0.30 -5.48 6.80
CA THR A 23 -0.44 -6.24 7.81
C THR A 23 0.40 -6.44 9.07
N ASP A 24 1.69 -6.69 8.93
CA ASP A 24 2.62 -6.89 10.06
C ASP A 24 3.00 -5.55 10.71
N THR A 25 3.14 -4.49 9.91
CA THR A 25 3.44 -3.11 10.34
C THR A 25 2.42 -2.13 9.73
N PRO A 26 1.20 -2.07 10.28
CA PRO A 26 0.17 -1.15 9.81
C PRO A 26 0.63 0.31 9.97
N GLY A 27 0.41 1.11 8.93
CA GLY A 27 0.86 2.51 8.88
C GLY A 27 2.32 2.71 8.47
N ALA A 28 3.07 1.66 8.15
CA ALA A 28 4.41 1.82 7.60
C ALA A 28 4.38 2.53 6.23
N ALA A 29 5.15 3.61 6.09
CA ALA A 29 5.41 4.22 4.79
C ALA A 29 6.33 3.30 3.99
N ILE A 30 5.80 2.72 2.89
CA ILE A 30 6.55 1.83 2.00
C ILE A 30 6.74 2.53 0.66
N GLU A 31 8.00 2.72 0.29
CA GLU A 31 8.36 3.23 -1.04
C GLU A 31 8.14 2.12 -2.08
N VAL A 32 7.41 2.44 -3.14
CA VAL A 32 7.09 1.51 -4.23
C VAL A 32 7.46 2.11 -5.58
N ASP A 33 7.78 1.25 -6.54
CA ASP A 33 8.07 1.68 -7.91
C ASP A 33 6.83 2.32 -8.57
N PRO A 34 7.00 3.31 -9.47
CA PRO A 34 5.89 3.99 -10.14
C PRO A 34 4.98 3.04 -10.93
N GLU A 35 5.55 2.02 -11.58
CA GLU A 35 4.79 1.00 -12.33
C GLU A 35 3.94 0.13 -11.39
N LEU A 36 4.46 -0.16 -10.19
CA LEU A 36 3.72 -0.91 -9.18
C LEU A 36 2.62 -0.05 -8.55
N ALA A 37 2.91 1.22 -8.27
CA ALA A 37 1.93 2.18 -7.79
C ALA A 37 0.76 2.31 -8.78
N GLU A 38 1.05 2.44 -10.08
CA GLU A 38 0.02 2.47 -11.13
C GLU A 38 -0.79 1.17 -11.17
N HIS A 39 -0.12 0.01 -11.09
CA HIS A 39 -0.78 -1.29 -11.05
C HIS A 39 -1.67 -1.49 -9.81
N MET A 40 -1.30 -0.88 -8.68
CA MET A 40 -2.07 -0.90 -7.43
C MET A 40 -3.15 0.20 -7.38
N GLY A 41 -3.28 1.01 -8.41
CA GLY A 41 -4.30 2.05 -8.51
C GLY A 41 -3.98 3.34 -7.74
N ALA A 42 -2.71 3.59 -7.40
CA ALA A 42 -2.30 4.78 -6.66
C ALA A 42 -2.59 6.12 -7.39
N PHE A 43 -2.83 6.07 -8.69
CA PHE A 43 -3.17 7.23 -9.52
C PHE A 43 -4.63 7.22 -9.99
N GLU A 44 -5.45 6.28 -9.53
CA GLU A 44 -6.89 6.28 -9.83
C GLU A 44 -7.59 7.43 -9.10
N GLU A 45 -8.72 7.90 -9.65
CA GLU A 45 -9.50 8.99 -9.04
C GLU A 45 -9.99 8.65 -7.62
N THR A 46 -10.12 7.36 -7.32
CA THR A 46 -10.50 6.84 -6.00
C THR A 46 -9.32 6.69 -5.03
N ALA A 47 -8.09 6.97 -5.47
CA ALA A 47 -6.92 6.92 -4.61
C ALA A 47 -6.93 8.06 -3.60
N ILE A 48 -6.43 7.79 -2.40
CA ILE A 48 -6.22 8.82 -1.38
C ILE A 48 -5.02 9.67 -1.75
N SER A 49 -5.06 10.96 -1.43
CA SER A 49 -3.93 11.86 -1.65
C SER A 49 -2.82 11.58 -0.63
N LEU A 50 -1.60 12.02 -0.90
CA LEU A 50 -0.48 11.86 0.04
C LEU A 50 -0.78 12.55 1.39
N GLU A 51 -1.39 13.73 1.36
CA GLU A 51 -1.79 14.46 2.58
C GLU A 51 -2.84 13.68 3.40
N ASP A 52 -3.79 13.02 2.72
CA ASP A 52 -4.83 12.19 3.34
C ASP A 52 -4.25 10.87 3.90
N ALA A 53 -3.28 10.29 3.19
CA ALA A 53 -2.55 9.11 3.66
C ALA A 53 -1.67 9.40 4.89
N GLU A 54 -1.01 10.56 4.93
CA GLU A 54 -0.24 11.01 6.08
C GLU A 54 -1.15 11.24 7.30
N ASP A 55 -2.30 11.88 7.12
CA ASP A 55 -3.27 12.08 8.21
C ASP A 55 -3.80 10.73 8.73
N ALA A 56 -4.16 9.81 7.82
CA ALA A 56 -4.61 8.47 8.19
C ALA A 56 -3.54 7.65 8.93
N SER A 57 -2.25 7.84 8.61
CA SER A 57 -1.16 7.13 9.28
C SER A 57 -1.00 7.49 10.77
N PHE A 58 -1.38 8.72 11.14
CA PHE A 58 -1.27 9.21 12.51
C PHE A 58 -2.39 8.75 13.45
N TYR A 59 -3.53 8.29 12.92
CA TYR A 59 -4.68 7.87 13.72
C TYR A 59 -4.64 6.43 14.24
N ILE A 60 -3.63 5.63 13.87
CA ILE A 60 -3.56 4.20 14.25
C ILE A 60 -3.02 4.01 15.68
N ASP A 61 -2.43 5.03 16.32
CA ASP A 61 -1.74 4.88 17.62
C ASP A 61 -2.58 5.27 18.87
N GLU A 62 -3.74 5.94 18.74
CA GLU A 62 -4.38 6.58 19.91
C GLU A 62 -5.60 5.85 20.52
N ASP A 63 -6.12 4.76 19.92
CA ASP A 63 -7.33 4.05 20.41
C ASP A 63 -7.10 2.60 20.89
N LEU A 64 -5.84 2.16 21.07
CA LEU A 64 -5.52 0.83 21.64
C LEU A 64 -5.06 0.85 23.11
N ASN A 65 -5.25 1.96 23.83
CA ASN A 65 -4.93 2.07 25.25
C ASN A 65 -6.10 2.59 26.11
N GLU A 66 -7.27 1.97 25.96
CA GLU A 66 -8.38 2.10 26.92
C GLU A 66 -8.79 0.73 27.49
N GLU A 67 -7.86 0.00 28.15
CA GLU A 67 -8.27 -0.96 29.19
C GLU A 67 -7.12 -1.31 30.16
N SER A 68 -7.12 -0.69 31.34
CA SER A 68 -6.84 -1.31 32.67
C SER A 68 -6.89 -0.29 33.81
#